data_AF-A0A4R4DVN9-F1
#
_entry.id   AF-A0A4R4DVN9-F1
#
_cell.length_a   1.000
_cell.length_b   1.000
_cell.length_c   1.000
_cell.angle_alpha   90.00
_cell.angle_beta   90.00
_cell.angle_gamma   90.00
#
_symmetry.space_group_name_H-M   'P 1'
#
loop_
_entity.id
_entity.type
_entity.pdbx_description
1 polymer ?
#
loop_
_entity_poly.entity_id
_entity_poly.type
_entity_poly.pdbx_seq_one_letter_code
_entity_poly.pdbx_strand_id
1 'polypeptide(L)'
;MRKHLAAGAIAALLALPAAAEVTEQNFRGGTTADLATLCGSTRQDRLHTAAVNWCHGFLVGSGQYHRSVSGSGAPMRELFCLPDPSPTLEQAREAFVAWAAAHPQHGSERAVDGLTRFAVETYPCPRGAARAKR
;
A
#
# COMPACT_ATOMS: atom_id res chain seq x y z
N MET A 1 -35.05 -13.08 -54.38
CA MET A 1 -33.84 -13.63 -53.72
C MET A 1 -32.99 -12.45 -53.27
N ARG A 2 -33.01 -12.05 -51.99
CA ARG A 2 -32.01 -12.40 -50.94
C ARG A 2 -30.59 -11.98 -51.42
N LYS A 3 -29.86 -11.05 -50.79
CA LYS A 3 -29.58 -10.90 -49.35
C LYS A 3 -29.06 -9.47 -49.07
N HIS A 4 -29.59 -8.81 -48.03
CA HIS A 4 -28.96 -7.63 -47.43
C HIS A 4 -27.77 -8.09 -46.58
N LEU A 5 -26.57 -7.57 -46.86
CA LEU A 5 -25.38 -7.75 -46.03
C LEU A 5 -25.41 -6.65 -44.96
N ALA A 6 -25.86 -6.99 -43.75
CA ALA A 6 -25.68 -6.14 -42.58
C ALA A 6 -24.28 -6.39 -42.00
N ALA A 7 -23.37 -5.44 -42.15
CA ALA A 7 -22.08 -5.44 -41.49
C ALA A 7 -22.28 -5.02 -40.02
N GLY A 8 -22.20 -5.98 -39.10
CA GLY A 8 -22.24 -5.71 -37.67
C GLY A 8 -20.87 -5.23 -37.18
N ALA A 9 -20.81 -3.99 -36.69
CA ALA A 9 -19.66 -3.48 -35.94
C ALA A 9 -19.74 -4.01 -34.50
N ILE A 10 -18.83 -4.93 -34.14
CA ILE A 10 -18.68 -5.41 -32.77
C ILE A 10 -17.83 -4.38 -32.02
N ALA A 11 -18.47 -3.60 -31.15
CA ALA A 11 -17.77 -2.72 -30.22
C ALA A 11 -17.15 -3.57 -29.10
N ALA A 12 -15.82 -3.72 -29.09
CA ALA A 12 -15.11 -4.33 -27.99
C ALA A 12 -15.13 -3.38 -26.78
N LEU A 13 -15.93 -3.70 -25.76
CA LEU A 13 -15.83 -3.03 -24.45
C LEU A 13 -14.50 -3.42 -23.81
N LEU A 14 -13.57 -2.48 -23.73
CA LEU A 14 -12.38 -2.59 -22.89
C LEU A 14 -12.84 -2.56 -21.44
N ALA A 15 -12.79 -3.70 -20.74
CA ALA A 15 -12.99 -3.76 -19.31
C ALA A 15 -11.82 -3.04 -18.62
N LEU A 16 -12.03 -1.77 -18.26
CA LEU A 16 -11.13 -1.06 -17.36
C LEU A 16 -11.21 -1.75 -15.99
N PRO A 17 -10.08 -1.98 -15.29
CA PRO A 17 -10.14 -2.46 -13.93
C PRO A 17 -10.93 -1.44 -13.10
N ALA A 18 -12.07 -1.87 -12.55
CA ALA A 18 -12.80 -1.05 -11.61
C ALA A 18 -11.90 -0.83 -10.39
N ALA A 19 -11.63 0.42 -10.05
CA ALA A 19 -11.01 0.74 -8.77
C ALA A 19 -11.91 0.18 -7.66
N ALA A 20 -11.31 -0.46 -6.66
CA ALA A 20 -12.06 -0.96 -5.52
C ALA A 20 -12.70 0.23 -4.78
N GLU A 21 -14.03 0.21 -4.63
CA GLU A 21 -14.76 1.25 -3.93
C GLU A 21 -14.37 1.26 -2.44
N VAL A 22 -14.11 2.45 -1.89
CA VAL A 22 -13.90 2.59 -0.44
C VAL A 22 -15.23 2.44 0.30
N THR A 23 -15.31 1.45 1.17
CA THR A 23 -16.45 1.19 2.05
C THR A 23 -16.07 1.34 3.52
N GLU A 24 -17.05 1.48 4.41
CA GLU A 24 -16.83 1.52 5.87
C GLU A 24 -16.08 0.27 6.39
N GLN A 25 -16.25 -0.87 5.72
CA GLN A 25 -15.59 -2.12 6.10
C GLN A 25 -14.06 -2.01 6.00
N ASN A 26 -13.53 -1.27 5.03
CA ASN A 26 -12.09 -1.13 4.84
C ASN A 26 -11.44 -0.44 6.05
N PHE A 27 -12.15 0.46 6.74
CA PHE A 27 -11.64 1.18 7.92
C PHE A 27 -11.41 0.30 9.15
N ARG A 28 -11.87 -0.96 9.13
CA ARG A 28 -11.49 -1.94 10.16
C ARG A 28 -9.99 -2.25 10.10
N GLY A 29 -9.31 -1.91 9.00
CA GLY A 29 -7.87 -2.08 8.83
C GLY A 29 -7.40 -3.53 8.87
N GLY A 30 -8.34 -4.48 8.78
CA GLY A 30 -8.09 -5.88 9.14
C GLY A 30 -7.08 -6.56 8.23
N THR A 31 -6.92 -6.05 7.01
CA THR A 31 -6.08 -6.68 6.00
C THR A 31 -5.21 -5.69 5.22
N THR A 32 -4.19 -6.22 4.55
CA THR A 32 -3.30 -5.47 3.67
C THR A 32 -4.06 -4.91 2.46
N ALA A 33 -5.01 -5.66 1.90
CA ALA A 33 -5.87 -5.19 0.82
C ALA A 33 -6.78 -4.03 1.27
N ASP A 34 -7.32 -4.08 2.48
CA ASP A 34 -8.10 -2.97 3.05
C ASP A 34 -7.25 -1.70 3.20
N LEU A 35 -6.06 -1.82 3.77
CA LEU A 35 -5.12 -0.70 3.90
C LEU A 35 -4.76 -0.13 2.52
N ALA A 36 -4.46 -0.99 1.53
CA ALA A 36 -4.15 -0.55 0.16
C ALA A 36 -5.32 0.17 -0.51
N THR A 37 -6.56 -0.30 -0.27
CA THR A 37 -7.78 0.34 -0.78
C THR A 37 -7.94 1.74 -0.20
N LEU A 38 -7.74 1.91 1.11
CA LEU A 38 -7.82 3.22 1.76
C LEU A 38 -6.70 4.17 1.29
N CYS A 39 -5.47 3.67 1.21
CA CYS A 39 -4.31 4.42 0.74
C CYS A 39 -4.39 4.79 -0.75
N GLY A 40 -5.09 3.98 -1.55
CA GLY A 40 -5.28 4.18 -2.99
C GLY A 40 -6.51 5.00 -3.36
N SER A 41 -7.29 5.47 -2.37
CA SER A 41 -8.53 6.20 -2.64
C SER A 41 -8.29 7.47 -3.47
N THR A 42 -9.23 7.75 -4.36
CA THR A 42 -9.20 8.91 -5.26
C THR A 42 -10.20 9.96 -4.82
N ARG A 43 -10.08 11.19 -5.35
CA ARG A 43 -11.05 12.27 -5.09
C ARG A 43 -12.49 11.95 -5.52
N GLN A 44 -12.70 10.89 -6.29
CA GLN A 44 -14.04 10.42 -6.68
C GLN A 44 -14.71 9.58 -5.58
N ASP A 45 -13.93 9.02 -4.65
CA ASP A 45 -14.45 8.26 -3.52
C ASP A 45 -15.13 9.18 -2.51
N ARG A 46 -16.38 8.86 -2.13
CA ARG A 46 -17.14 9.65 -1.16
C ARG A 46 -16.44 9.75 0.21
N LEU A 47 -15.64 8.74 0.54
CA LEU A 47 -14.90 8.64 1.81
C LEU A 47 -13.42 9.02 1.67
N HIS A 48 -13.01 9.64 0.55
CA HIS A 48 -11.60 9.92 0.23
C HIS A 48 -10.81 10.56 1.37
N THR A 49 -11.28 11.69 1.92
CA THR A 49 -10.58 12.39 2.99
C THR A 49 -10.41 11.50 4.24
N ALA A 50 -11.44 10.74 4.61
CA ALA A 50 -11.35 9.82 5.73
C ALA A 50 -10.35 8.69 5.43
N ALA A 51 -10.38 8.13 4.23
CA ALA A 51 -9.53 7.03 3.80
C ALA A 51 -8.04 7.41 3.79
N VAL A 52 -7.71 8.56 3.19
CA VAL A 52 -6.33 9.07 3.16
C VAL A 52 -5.82 9.38 4.56
N ASN A 53 -6.64 10.03 5.40
CA ASN A 53 -6.25 10.34 6.79
C ASN A 53 -6.04 9.07 7.62
N TRP A 54 -6.89 8.06 7.45
CA TRP A 54 -6.74 6.77 8.12
C TRP A 54 -5.46 6.06 7.66
N CYS A 55 -5.22 6.01 6.35
CA CYS A 55 -3.99 5.45 5.77
C CYS A 55 -2.74 6.15 6.34
N HIS A 56 -2.71 7.48 6.33
CA HIS A 56 -1.60 8.26 6.86
C HIS A 56 -1.35 7.98 8.34
N GLY A 57 -2.41 7.95 9.15
CA GLY A 57 -2.31 7.59 10.56
C GLY A 57 -1.71 6.19 10.76
N PHE A 58 -2.13 5.22 9.94
CA PHE A 58 -1.61 3.85 10.00
C PHE A 58 -0.12 3.77 9.61
N LEU A 59 0.27 4.42 8.52
CA LEU A 59 1.67 4.46 8.05
C LEU A 59 2.59 5.13 9.07
N VAL A 60 2.19 6.30 9.57
CA VAL A 60 2.97 7.06 10.57
C VAL A 60 3.05 6.28 11.88
N GLY A 61 1.93 5.74 12.37
CA GLY A 61 1.90 4.97 13.61
C GLY A 61 2.76 3.72 13.53
N SER A 62 2.69 2.98 12.43
CA SER A 62 3.49 1.77 12.21
C SER A 62 4.99 2.09 12.14
N GLY A 63 5.37 3.14 11.41
CA GLY A 63 6.77 3.58 11.33
C GLY A 63 7.31 4.12 12.66
N GLN A 64 6.49 4.84 13.44
CA GLN A 64 6.85 5.30 14.78
C GLN A 64 7.03 4.13 15.75
N TYR A 65 6.10 3.17 15.74
CA TYR A 65 6.20 1.97 16.57
C TYR A 65 7.44 1.16 16.22
N HIS A 66 7.71 0.93 14.93
CA HIS A 66 8.92 0.26 14.47
C HIS A 66 10.19 0.96 15.02
N ARG A 67 10.34 2.27 14.81
CA ARG A 67 11.49 3.00 15.37
C ARG A 67 11.59 2.96 16.90
N SER A 68 10.47 2.91 17.62
CA SER A 68 10.50 2.87 19.09
C SER A 68 11.00 1.52 19.62
N VAL A 69 10.75 0.42 18.89
CA VAL A 69 11.15 -0.93 19.30
C VAL A 69 12.45 -1.41 18.67
N SER A 70 12.91 -0.81 17.57
CA SER A 70 14.14 -1.23 16.87
C SER A 70 15.19 -0.15 16.59
N GLY A 71 14.97 1.08 17.07
CA GLY A 71 15.93 2.19 16.95
C GLY A 71 17.22 2.00 17.78
N SER A 72 18.10 3.01 17.74
CA SER A 72 19.37 2.99 18.49
C SER A 72 19.14 2.80 19.99
N GLY A 73 19.70 1.72 20.55
CA GLY A 73 19.52 1.35 21.97
C GLY A 73 18.27 0.54 22.27
N ALA A 74 17.47 0.20 21.26
CA ALA A 74 16.28 -0.64 21.41
C ALA A 74 16.65 -2.14 21.40
N PRO A 75 15.79 -3.01 21.96
CA PRO A 75 16.08 -4.44 22.07
C PRO A 75 15.99 -5.19 20.74
N MET A 76 15.28 -4.65 19.74
CA MET A 76 15.11 -5.31 18.45
C MET A 76 16.01 -4.69 17.38
N ARG A 77 16.37 -5.50 16.38
CA ARG A 77 17.07 -5.00 15.19
C ARG A 77 16.07 -4.36 14.22
N GLU A 78 16.51 -3.31 13.53
CA GLU A 78 15.73 -2.71 12.44
C GLU A 78 15.35 -3.77 11.38
N LEU A 79 14.05 -3.86 11.10
CA LEU A 79 13.51 -4.72 10.03
C LEU A 79 13.77 -4.10 8.65
N PHE A 80 13.60 -2.77 8.54
CA PHE A 80 13.85 -1.98 7.35
C PHE A 80 14.56 -0.67 7.73
N CYS A 81 15.22 -0.04 6.76
CA CYS A 81 15.98 1.19 6.96
C CYS A 81 15.62 2.20 5.87
N LEU A 82 14.91 3.27 6.23
CA LEU A 82 14.60 4.32 5.27
C LEU A 82 15.89 4.97 4.73
N PRO A 83 15.92 5.36 3.45
CA PRO A 83 17.05 6.07 2.86
C PRO A 83 17.17 7.49 3.43
N ASP A 84 18.30 8.13 3.13
CA ASP A 84 18.55 9.55 3.37
C ASP A 84 18.79 10.28 2.03
N PRO A 85 17.92 11.23 1.62
CA PRO A 85 16.72 11.68 2.33
C PRO A 85 15.61 10.61 2.35
N SER A 86 14.82 10.60 3.43
CA SER A 86 13.68 9.70 3.55
C SER A 86 12.54 10.08 2.60
N PRO A 87 11.74 9.11 2.11
CA PRO A 87 10.58 9.39 1.30
C PRO A 87 9.57 10.24 2.06
N THR A 88 8.84 11.09 1.35
CA THR A 88 7.68 11.78 1.92
C THR A 88 6.59 10.76 2.24
N LEU A 89 5.64 11.13 3.12
CA LEU A 89 4.52 10.26 3.46
C LEU A 89 3.70 9.87 2.22
N GLU A 90 3.49 10.82 1.29
CA GLU A 90 2.81 10.56 0.02
C GLU A 90 3.58 9.57 -0.86
N GLN A 91 4.90 9.72 -0.98
CA GLN A 91 5.72 8.77 -1.73
C GLN A 91 5.66 7.37 -1.13
N ALA A 92 5.68 7.26 0.21
CA ALA A 92 5.53 5.98 0.89
C ALA A 92 4.12 5.37 0.70
N ARG A 93 3.07 6.19 0.74
CA ARG A 93 1.68 5.78 0.46
C ARG A 93 1.55 5.22 -0.95
N GLU A 94 2.02 5.95 -1.96
CA GLU A 94 1.94 5.54 -3.36
C GLU A 94 2.75 4.27 -3.63
N ALA A 95 3.96 4.18 -3.06
CA ALA A 95 4.79 3.00 -3.16
C ALA A 95 4.12 1.77 -2.50
N PHE A 96 3.47 1.94 -1.35
CA PHE A 96 2.75 0.85 -0.69
C PHE A 96 1.55 0.37 -1.52
N VAL A 97 0.77 1.29 -2.11
CA VAL A 97 -0.36 0.91 -2.99
C VAL A 97 0.14 0.14 -4.21
N ALA A 98 1.21 0.62 -4.85
CA ALA A 98 1.82 -0.07 -5.98
C ALA A 98 2.35 -1.46 -5.60
N TRP A 99 3.02 -1.56 -4.44
CA TRP A 99 3.50 -2.83 -3.91
C TRP A 99 2.35 -3.81 -3.64
N ALA A 100 1.28 -3.38 -2.99
CA ALA A 100 0.14 -4.23 -2.67
C ALA A 100 -0.56 -4.76 -3.94
N ALA A 101 -0.67 -3.94 -4.99
CA ALA A 101 -1.20 -4.35 -6.28
C ALA A 101 -0.32 -5.42 -6.97
N ALA A 102 1.01 -5.34 -6.79
CA ALA A 102 1.96 -6.31 -7.31
C ALA A 102 2.05 -7.60 -6.46
N HIS A 103 1.52 -7.59 -5.23
CA HIS A 103 1.60 -8.72 -4.30
C HIS A 103 0.21 -9.14 -3.74
N PRO A 104 -0.75 -9.50 -4.60
CA PRO A 104 -2.11 -9.85 -4.17
C PRO A 104 -2.16 -11.05 -3.21
N GLN A 105 -1.15 -11.93 -3.23
CA GLN A 105 -1.04 -13.06 -2.30
C GLN A 105 -0.91 -12.65 -0.82
N HIS A 106 -0.49 -11.41 -0.54
CA HIS A 106 -0.41 -10.88 0.83
C HIS A 106 -1.68 -10.10 1.22
N GLY A 107 -2.67 -10.01 0.34
CA GLY A 107 -3.86 -9.17 0.54
C GLY A 107 -4.66 -9.51 1.80
N SER A 108 -4.71 -10.79 2.19
CA SER A 108 -5.45 -11.25 3.38
C SER A 108 -4.64 -11.20 4.68
N GLU A 109 -3.36 -10.84 4.63
CA GLU A 109 -2.55 -10.67 5.85
C GLU A 109 -2.98 -9.44 6.63
N ARG A 110 -2.69 -9.40 7.93
CA ARG A 110 -2.94 -8.19 8.74
C ARG A 110 -2.28 -6.98 8.09
N ALA A 111 -2.92 -5.82 8.14
CA ALA A 111 -2.40 -4.61 7.50
C ALA A 111 -0.94 -4.28 7.90
N VAL A 112 -0.59 -4.46 9.17
CA VAL A 112 0.78 -4.21 9.67
C VAL A 112 1.79 -5.23 9.12
N ASP A 113 1.38 -6.47 8.87
CA ASP A 113 2.27 -7.51 8.34
C ASP A 113 2.62 -7.21 6.88
N GLY A 114 1.62 -6.92 6.04
CA GLY A 114 1.86 -6.52 4.65
C GLY A 114 2.62 -5.21 4.54
N LEU A 115 2.30 -4.21 5.38
CA LEU A 115 3.06 -2.95 5.41
C LEU A 115 4.53 -3.17 5.80
N THR A 116 4.79 -4.08 6.74
CA THR A 116 6.17 -4.42 7.15
C THR A 116 6.90 -5.13 6.01
N ARG A 117 6.26 -6.07 5.29
CA ARG A 117 6.87 -6.72 4.12
C ARG A 117 7.22 -5.72 3.03
N PHE A 118 6.27 -4.85 2.67
CA PHE A 118 6.53 -3.73 1.77
C PHE A 118 7.78 -2.96 2.20
N ALA A 119 7.87 -2.56 3.46
CA ALA A 119 8.97 -1.75 3.95
C ALA A 119 10.32 -2.52 3.91
N VAL A 120 10.33 -3.80 4.26
CA VAL A 120 11.53 -4.66 4.21
C VAL A 120 12.02 -4.85 2.78
N GLU A 121 11.12 -5.08 1.83
CA GLU A 121 11.45 -5.28 0.42
C GLU A 121 11.89 -3.98 -0.27
N THR A 122 11.23 -2.87 0.05
CA THR A 122 11.49 -1.56 -0.56
C THR A 122 12.72 -0.88 0.04
N TYR A 123 12.95 -1.05 1.35
CA TYR A 123 13.98 -0.36 2.12
C TYR A 123 14.86 -1.33 2.91
N PRO A 124 15.56 -2.27 2.24
CA PRO A 124 16.40 -3.24 2.94
C PRO A 124 17.54 -2.54 3.68
N CYS A 125 17.76 -2.91 4.95
CA CYS A 125 18.89 -2.39 5.72
C CYS A 125 20.24 -2.82 5.11
N PRO A 126 21.24 -1.92 5.01
CA PRO A 126 22.58 -2.27 4.56
C PRO A 126 23.20 -3.38 5.41
N ARG A 127 23.86 -4.34 4.76
CA ARG A 127 24.66 -5.36 5.44
C ARG A 127 25.76 -4.65 6.25
N GLY A 128 25.67 -4.70 7.58
CA GLY A 128 26.66 -4.10 8.48
C GLY A 128 26.20 -2.85 9.26
N ALA A 129 24.97 -2.36 9.07
CA ALA A 129 24.41 -1.24 9.83
C ALA A 129 24.35 -1.49 11.36
N ALA A 130 24.45 -2.75 11.80
CA ALA A 130 24.60 -3.13 13.21
C ALA A 130 25.95 -2.75 13.85
N ARG A 131 26.94 -2.24 13.08
CA ARG A 131 28.30 -1.96 13.59
C ARG A 131 28.62 -0.46 13.75
N ALA A 132 27.84 0.43 13.15
CA ALA A 132 28.12 1.86 13.18
C ALA A 132 27.39 2.53 14.36
N LYS A 133 27.93 2.32 15.57
CA LYS A 133 27.93 3.20 16.77
C LYS A 133 28.09 2.35 18.03
N ARG A 134 29.34 2.04 18.38
CA ARG A 134 29.78 2.04 19.79
C ARG A 134 30.38 3.40 20.06
#